data_AF-A0A9E3W3V0-F1
#
_entry.id   AF-A0A9E3W3V0-F1
#
_cell.length_a   1.000
_cell.length_b   1.000
_cell.length_c   1.000
_cell.angle_alpha   90.00
_cell.angle_beta   90.00
_cell.angle_gamma   90.00
#
_symmetry.space_group_name_H-M   'P 1'
#
loop_
_entity.id
_entity.type
_entity.pdbx_description
1 polymer ?
#
loop_
_entity_poly.entity_id
_entity_poly.type
_entity_poly.pdbx_seq_one_letter_code
_entity_poly.pdbx_strand_id
1 'polypeptide(L)'
;MADIDLKRIHHLGMKAARHAADEMAADLGRKFGLAGRWEGNVLHFDRPGVTGKLALTEKDLHLTVTLGFLLKALRGSIERAVHEELDSLFASKGTAKVAAAKPPAKKPVSPKSGSGGRKKAG
;
A
#
# COMPACT_ATOMS: atom_id res chain seq x y z
N MET A 1 9.03 7.57 15.00
CA MET A 1 7.63 7.91 15.31
C MET A 1 6.81 7.62 14.07
N ALA A 2 5.72 6.86 14.19
CA ALA A 2 4.86 6.59 13.04
C ALA A 2 4.00 7.82 12.73
N ASP A 3 3.85 8.17 11.45
CA ASP A 3 2.97 9.26 11.04
C ASP A 3 1.50 8.85 11.13
N ILE A 4 1.21 7.55 10.97
CA ILE A 4 -0.12 6.97 11.06
C ILE A 4 -0.04 5.77 12.00
N ASP A 5 -0.87 5.76 13.04
CA ASP A 5 -1.02 4.68 14.01
C ASP A 5 -2.50 4.32 14.10
N LEU A 6 -2.84 3.08 13.78
CA LEU A 6 -4.21 2.60 13.83
C LEU A 6 -4.29 1.32 14.65
N LYS A 7 -5.16 1.35 15.66
CA LYS A 7 -5.53 0.15 16.43
C LYS A 7 -7.01 -0.13 16.26
N ARG A 8 -7.34 -1.38 15.93
CA ARG A 8 -8.73 -1.83 15.79
C ARG A 8 -8.93 -3.17 16.47
N ILE A 9 -10.07 -3.31 17.11
CA ILE A 9 -10.52 -4.55 17.73
C ILE A 9 -11.34 -5.31 16.67
N HIS A 10 -11.06 -6.59 16.48
CA HIS A 10 -11.76 -7.46 15.54
C HIS A 10 -12.11 -8.79 16.22
N HIS A 11 -13.15 -9.45 15.73
CA HIS A 11 -13.62 -10.73 16.28
C HIS A 11 -13.49 -11.88 15.26
N LEU A 12 -12.63 -11.70 14.26
CA LEU A 12 -12.44 -12.64 13.14
C LEU A 12 -11.56 -13.84 13.51
N GLY A 13 -10.79 -13.73 14.59
CA GLY A 13 -9.85 -14.74 15.03
C GLY A 13 -8.57 -14.79 14.17
N MET A 14 -7.52 -15.43 14.70
CA MET A 14 -6.16 -15.35 14.17
C MET A 14 -6.02 -15.75 12.69
N LYS A 15 -6.73 -16.81 12.26
CA LYS A 15 -6.65 -17.33 10.88
C LYS A 15 -7.24 -16.36 9.86
N ALA A 16 -8.44 -15.85 10.12
CA ALA A 16 -9.11 -14.93 9.20
C ALA A 16 -8.41 -13.57 9.18
N ALA A 17 -7.95 -13.09 10.35
CA ALA A 17 -7.16 -11.87 10.46
C ALA A 17 -5.86 -11.94 9.65
N ARG A 18 -5.17 -13.08 9.69
CA ARG A 18 -3.95 -13.30 8.90
C ARG A 18 -4.23 -13.36 7.40
N HIS A 19 -5.31 -14.03 6.98
CA HIS A 19 -5.69 -14.07 5.57
C HIS A 19 -6.07 -12.68 5.05
N ALA A 20 -6.84 -11.90 5.80
CA ALA A 20 -7.19 -10.52 5.44
C ALA A 20 -5.95 -9.63 5.30
N ALA A 21 -4.99 -9.78 6.21
CA ALA A 21 -3.73 -9.05 6.15
C ALA A 21 -2.84 -9.48 4.97
N ASP A 22 -2.85 -10.76 4.60
CA ASP A 22 -2.10 -11.27 3.45
C ASP A 22 -2.66 -10.74 2.13
N GLU A 23 -3.99 -10.76 1.98
CA GLU A 23 -4.70 -10.13 0.86
C GLU A 23 -4.39 -8.63 0.77
N MET A 24 -4.42 -7.93 1.90
CA MET A 24 -4.02 -6.52 1.97
C MET A 24 -2.57 -6.32 1.50
N ALA A 25 -1.64 -7.16 1.96
CA ALA A 25 -0.24 -7.11 1.57
C ALA A 25 -0.04 -7.33 0.07
N ALA A 26 -0.75 -8.31 -0.49
CA ALA A 26 -0.69 -8.63 -1.91
C ALA A 26 -1.26 -7.48 -2.75
N ASP A 27 -2.40 -6.92 -2.37
CA ASP A 27 -3.04 -5.83 -3.10
C ASP A 27 -2.22 -4.53 -3.01
N LEU A 28 -1.72 -4.19 -1.82
CA LEU A 28 -0.77 -3.10 -1.59
C LEU A 28 0.54 -3.33 -2.34
N GLY A 29 1.03 -4.56 -2.40
CA GLY A 29 2.20 -4.97 -3.17
C GLY A 29 2.00 -4.72 -4.67
N ARG A 30 0.84 -5.10 -5.23
CA ARG A 30 0.52 -4.88 -6.64
C ARG A 30 0.30 -3.40 -6.98
N LYS A 31 -0.40 -2.65 -6.11
CA LYS A 31 -0.73 -1.24 -6.35
C LYS A 31 0.45 -0.30 -6.12
N PHE A 32 1.19 -0.52 -5.05
CA PHE A 32 2.23 0.41 -4.61
C PHE A 32 3.65 -0.16 -4.76
N GLY A 33 3.82 -1.44 -5.10
CA GLY A 33 5.14 -2.07 -5.19
C GLY A 33 5.79 -2.22 -3.81
N LEU A 34 4.99 -2.55 -2.80
CA LEU A 34 5.43 -2.79 -1.42
C LEU A 34 5.91 -4.24 -1.29
N ALA A 35 7.05 -4.44 -0.62
CA ALA A 35 7.52 -5.78 -0.27
C ALA A 35 7.03 -6.12 1.14
N GLY A 36 6.20 -7.17 1.26
CA GLY A 36 5.72 -7.67 2.55
C GLY A 36 6.56 -8.83 3.06
N ARG A 37 6.88 -8.83 4.35
CA ARG A 37 7.53 -9.92 5.07
C ARG A 37 6.77 -10.21 6.35
N TRP A 38 6.36 -11.46 6.53
CA TRP A 38 5.79 -11.93 7.79
C TRP A 38 6.89 -12.28 8.80
N GLU A 39 6.75 -11.77 10.01
CA GLU A 39 7.58 -12.08 11.16
C GLU A 39 6.67 -12.49 12.33
N GLY A 40 6.51 -13.80 12.52
CA GLY A 40 5.54 -14.35 13.48
C GLY A 40 4.11 -13.93 13.14
N ASN A 41 3.58 -12.97 13.91
CA ASN A 41 2.23 -12.40 13.78
C ASN A 41 2.23 -10.94 13.31
N VAL A 42 3.39 -10.42 12.89
CA VAL A 42 3.55 -9.06 12.41
C VAL A 42 3.95 -9.10 10.94
N LEU A 43 3.18 -8.44 10.09
CA LEU A 43 3.52 -8.22 8.69
C LEU A 43 4.27 -6.90 8.57
N HIS A 44 5.55 -6.96 8.23
CA HIS A 44 6.37 -5.81 7.92
C HIS A 44 6.28 -5.53 6.42
N PHE A 45 6.07 -4.27 6.03
CA PHE A 45 6.09 -3.88 4.63
C PHE A 45 6.82 -2.55 4.46
N ASP A 46 7.73 -2.51 3.50
CA ASP A 46 8.53 -1.30 3.25
C ASP A 46 8.76 -1.05 1.76
N ARG A 47 8.99 0.22 1.47
CA ARG A 47 9.33 0.75 0.15
C ARG A 47 10.07 2.08 0.32
N PRO A 48 10.89 2.51 -0.65
CA PRO A 48 11.41 3.87 -0.66
C PRO A 48 10.29 4.93 -0.46
N GLY A 49 10.30 5.58 0.70
CA GLY A 49 9.34 6.62 1.09
C GLY A 49 8.15 6.15 1.94
N VAL A 50 7.94 4.85 2.17
CA VAL A 50 6.89 4.33 3.07
C VAL A 50 7.42 3.12 3.82
N THR A 51 7.29 3.13 5.14
CA THR A 51 7.59 1.98 5.99
C THR A 51 6.40 1.70 6.89
N GLY A 52 5.87 0.49 6.87
CA GLY A 52 4.77 0.12 7.73
C GLY A 52 4.88 -1.29 8.30
N LYS A 53 4.09 -1.55 9.33
CA LYS A 53 3.98 -2.85 9.97
C LYS A 53 2.57 -3.04 10.50
N LEU A 54 2.01 -4.23 10.28
CA LEU A 54 0.71 -4.65 10.76
C LEU A 54 0.90 -5.80 11.75
N ALA A 55 0.73 -5.52 13.03
CA ALA A 55 0.69 -6.55 14.07
C ALA A 55 -0.74 -7.06 14.23
N LEU A 56 -0.93 -8.38 14.18
CA LEU A 56 -2.22 -9.01 14.38
C LEU A 56 -2.21 -9.83 15.66
N THR A 57 -3.28 -9.71 16.41
CA THR A 57 -3.60 -10.56 17.56
C THR A 57 -4.95 -11.23 17.31
N GLU A 58 -5.36 -12.11 18.24
CA GLU A 58 -6.63 -12.83 18.11
C GLU A 58 -7.86 -11.90 18.13
N LYS A 59 -7.74 -10.74 18.77
CA LYS A 59 -8.84 -9.82 19.05
C LYS A 59 -8.55 -8.40 18.56
N ASP A 60 -7.31 -8.10 18.22
CA ASP A 60 -6.87 -6.76 17.89
C ASP A 60 -5.93 -6.77 16.70
N LEU A 61 -5.80 -5.62 16.06
CA LEU A 61 -4.81 -5.35 15.05
C LEU A 61 -4.21 -3.98 15.33
N HIS A 62 -2.92 -3.85 15.05
CA HIS A 62 -2.18 -2.61 15.18
C HIS A 62 -1.37 -2.36 13.91
N LEU A 63 -1.79 -1.38 13.13
CA LEU A 63 -1.09 -0.90 11.96
C LEU A 63 -0.31 0.36 12.29
N THR A 64 0.98 0.37 11.96
CA THR A 64 1.82 1.56 12.01
C THR A 64 2.38 1.84 10.63
N VAL A 65 2.25 3.07 10.15
CA VAL A 65 2.81 3.53 8.88
C VAL A 65 3.61 4.81 9.11
N THR A 66 4.83 4.82 8.58
CA THR A 66 5.76 5.93 8.60
C THR A 66 5.95 6.41 7.18
N LEU A 67 5.73 7.71 6.97
CA LEU A 67 5.79 8.32 5.66
C LEU A 67 7.09 9.12 5.53
N GLY A 68 7.77 8.93 4.41
CA GLY A 68 8.89 9.79 4.01
C GLY A 68 8.42 11.21 3.75
N PHE A 69 9.37 12.16 3.81
CA PHE A 69 9.12 13.60 3.72
C PHE A 69 8.16 14.00 2.58
N LEU A 70 8.33 13.44 1.38
CA LEU A 70 7.49 13.73 0.22
C LEU A 70 6.02 13.32 0.39
N LEU A 71 5.76 12.22 1.11
CA LEU A 71 4.41 11.69 1.30
C LEU A 71 3.71 12.25 2.54
N LYS A 72 4.42 12.95 3.43
CA LYS A 72 3.81 13.60 4.61
C LYS A 72 2.75 14.64 4.24
N ALA A 73 2.91 15.35 3.12
CA ALA A 73 1.90 16.27 2.61
C ALA A 73 0.58 15.57 2.21
N LEU A 74 0.65 14.27 1.89
CA LEU A 74 -0.49 13.42 1.51
C LEU A 74 -0.94 12.51 2.66
N ARG A 75 -0.38 12.68 3.86
CA ARG A 75 -0.66 11.85 5.05
C ARG A 75 -2.15 11.61 5.26
N GLY A 76 -2.96 12.67 5.24
CA GLY A 76 -4.40 12.55 5.51
C GLY A 76 -5.15 11.69 4.47
N SER A 77 -4.73 11.72 3.20
CA SER A 77 -5.32 10.85 2.16
C SER A 77 -4.89 9.40 2.34
N ILE A 78 -3.62 9.17 2.69
CA ILE A 78 -3.08 7.83 2.94
C ILE A 78 -3.71 7.21 4.19
N GLU A 79 -3.80 7.98 5.28
CA GLU A 79 -4.45 7.59 6.53
C GLU A 79 -5.89 7.16 6.28
N ARG A 80 -6.67 7.97 5.57
CA ARG A 80 -8.05 7.65 5.23
C ARG A 80 -8.17 6.39 4.37
N ALA A 81 -7.34 6.24 3.34
CA ALA A 81 -7.31 5.06 2.48
C ALA A 81 -7.00 3.78 3.26
N VAL A 82 -6.03 3.85 4.17
CA VAL A 82 -5.65 2.76 5.06
C VAL A 82 -6.81 2.41 6.00
N HIS A 83 -7.49 3.42 6.55
CA HIS A 83 -8.63 3.25 7.43
C HIS A 83 -9.79 2.54 6.72
N GLU A 84 -10.13 2.96 5.50
CA GLU A 84 -11.18 2.36 4.68
C GLU A 84 -10.86 0.91 4.29
N GLU A 85 -9.61 0.60 3.93
CA GLU A 85 -9.24 -0.76 3.55
C GLU A 85 -9.24 -1.70 4.76
N LEU A 86 -8.79 -1.23 5.92
CA LEU A 86 -8.91 -1.97 7.18
C LEU A 86 -10.36 -2.15 7.60
N ASP A 87 -11.17 -1.11 7.51
CA ASP A 87 -12.59 -1.23 7.84
C ASP A 87 -13.28 -2.21 6.87
N SER A 88 -13.01 -2.14 5.57
CA SER A 88 -13.57 -3.10 4.60
C SER A 88 -13.15 -4.55 4.89
N LEU A 89 -11.85 -4.80 5.10
CA LEU A 89 -11.33 -6.16 5.30
C LEU A 89 -11.77 -6.76 6.65
N PHE A 90 -11.90 -5.94 7.69
CA PHE A 90 -12.19 -6.41 9.05
C PHE A 90 -13.65 -6.21 9.50
N ALA A 91 -14.43 -5.33 8.87
CA ALA A 91 -15.85 -5.11 9.18
C ALA A 91 -16.80 -5.96 8.33
N SER A 92 -16.44 -6.29 7.08
CA SER A 92 -17.34 -7.08 6.23
C SER A 92 -16.55 -7.77 5.13
N LYS A 93 -16.18 -9.03 5.37
CA LYS A 93 -15.76 -10.05 4.39
C LYS A 93 -15.63 -9.56 2.92
N GLY A 94 -14.52 -8.87 2.60
CA GLY A 94 -13.96 -8.76 1.26
C GLY A 94 -14.43 -7.58 0.38
N THR A 95 -13.43 -6.97 -0.26
CA THR A 95 -13.49 -6.17 -1.50
C THR A 95 -14.09 -4.77 -1.41
N ALA A 96 -13.28 -3.77 -1.04
CA ALA A 96 -13.57 -2.39 -1.41
C ALA A 96 -12.28 -1.63 -1.79
N LYS A 97 -11.72 -2.00 -2.94
CA LYS A 97 -11.19 -1.10 -3.97
C LYS A 97 -10.74 0.26 -3.42
N VAL A 98 -9.50 0.34 -2.92
CA VAL A 98 -8.82 1.64 -2.81
C VAL A 98 -8.56 2.18 -4.23
N ALA A 99 -9.55 2.89 -4.75
CA ALA A 99 -9.42 3.68 -5.94
C ALA A 99 -8.64 4.95 -5.60
N ALA A 100 -7.53 5.11 -6.32
CA ALA A 100 -6.94 6.39 -6.69
C ALA A 100 -6.21 7.21 -5.60
N ALA A 101 -4.95 6.83 -5.35
CA ALA A 101 -3.88 7.77 -5.63
C ALA A 101 -3.27 7.36 -6.99
N LYS A 102 -3.49 8.19 -8.03
CA LYS A 102 -2.91 8.02 -9.37
C LYS A 102 -1.42 7.59 -9.28
N PRO A 103 -0.96 6.56 -10.01
CA PRO A 103 0.46 6.48 -10.31
C PRO A 103 0.82 7.70 -11.18
N PRO A 104 1.86 8.49 -10.88
CA PRO A 104 2.45 9.30 -11.93
C PRO A 104 2.99 8.30 -12.95
N ALA A 105 2.40 8.30 -14.13
CA ALA A 105 2.87 7.54 -15.27
C ALA A 105 4.37 7.81 -15.46
N LYS A 106 5.20 6.86 -15.00
CA LYS A 106 6.58 6.79 -15.46
C LYS A 106 6.49 6.39 -16.91
N LYS A 107 6.69 7.37 -17.80
CA LYS A 107 7.08 7.10 -19.20
C LYS A 107 8.16 6.03 -19.18
N PRO A 108 8.07 4.95 -19.98
CA PRO A 108 9.16 4.00 -20.10
C PRO A 108 10.39 4.75 -20.64
N VAL A 109 11.50 4.63 -19.93
CA VAL A 109 12.79 5.20 -20.34
C VAL A 109 13.38 4.30 -21.44
N SER A 110 13.27 4.77 -22.70
CA SER A 110 14.13 4.67 -23.90
C SER A 110 14.98 3.42 -24.20
N PRO A 111 15.25 3.17 -25.50
CA PRO A 111 16.60 3.54 -25.97
C PRO A 111 16.65 4.32 -27.29
N LYS A 112 17.82 4.93 -27.45
CA LYS A 112 18.34 5.88 -28.44
C LYS A 112 18.61 5.22 -29.81
N SER A 113 18.12 5.82 -30.90
CA SER A 113 18.71 5.81 -32.26
C SER A 113 17.86 6.77 -33.10
N GLY A 114 18.33 7.84 -33.73
CA GLY A 114 19.58 8.00 -34.46
C GLY A 114 19.21 8.26 -35.93
N SER A 115 19.58 9.44 -36.44
CA SER A 115 19.67 9.80 -37.88
C SER A 115 18.32 9.97 -38.62
N GLY A 116 17.94 11.19 -39.04
CA GLY A 116 18.30 11.72 -40.37
C GLY A 116 17.20 11.34 -41.38
N GLY A 117 16.63 12.17 -42.23
CA GLY A 117 16.72 13.58 -42.55
C GLY A 117 15.74 13.87 -43.69
N ARG A 118 15.55 15.15 -44.00
CA ARG A 118 15.22 15.71 -45.33
C ARG A 118 13.90 15.30 -46.04
N LYS A 119 13.18 16.37 -46.46
CA LYS A 119 12.54 16.57 -47.77
C LYS A 119 11.31 15.68 -48.07
N LYS A 120 10.32 16.08 -48.88
CA LYS A 120 10.07 17.26 -49.71
C LYS A 120 8.57 17.23 -50.06
N ALA A 121 8.07 18.40 -50.44
CA ALA A 121 6.82 18.63 -51.14
C ALA A 121 6.53 17.68 -52.31
N GLY A 122 5.24 17.51 -52.55
CA GLY A 122 4.60 16.97 -53.75
C GLY A 122 3.11 17.22 -53.63
#